data_AF-A0A1E5GI28-F1
#
_entry.id   AF-A0A1E5GI28-F1
#
_cell.length_a   1.000
_cell.length_b   1.000
_cell.length_c   1.000
_cell.angle_alpha   90.00
_cell.angle_beta   90.00
_cell.angle_gamma   90.00
#
_symmetry.space_group_name_H-M   'P 1'
#
loop_
_entity.id
_entity.type
_entity.pdbx_description
1 polymer ?
#
loop_
_entity_poly.entity_id
_entity_poly.type
_entity_poly.pdbx_seq_one_letter_code
_entity_poly.pdbx_strand_id
1 'polypeptide(L)'
;MTGKIASSTAAAQNAVTKLTGKNVDLSKKAISFSGSTVSSMTDGLTIANQIVGEVSSLAECVWSQAEKFPQIAEMMEYQDRQAAHQMGGVVY
;
A
#
# COMPACT_ATOMS: atom_id res chain seq x y z
N MET A 1 24.67 3.04 -27.14
CA MET A 1 23.53 2.37 -26.49
C MET A 1 22.63 3.47 -25.95
N THR A 2 21.44 3.66 -26.51
CA THR A 2 20.47 4.65 -26.03
C THR A 2 19.92 4.16 -24.67
N GLY A 3 20.22 4.88 -23.59
CA GLY A 3 19.68 4.59 -22.27
C GLY A 3 18.16 4.66 -22.32
N LYS A 4 17.49 3.52 -22.14
CA LYS A 4 16.03 3.46 -22.15
C LYS A 4 15.54 3.79 -20.74
N ILE A 5 14.74 4.85 -20.59
CA ILE A 5 14.07 5.15 -19.33
C ILE A 5 13.17 3.96 -18.99
N ALA A 6 13.45 3.28 -17.88
CA ALA A 6 12.76 2.05 -17.48
C ALA A 6 11.67 2.33 -16.42
N SER A 7 11.77 3.48 -15.74
CA SER A 7 10.87 3.92 -14.69
C SER A 7 9.62 4.62 -15.24
N SER A 8 8.48 4.43 -14.56
CA SER A 8 7.21 5.07 -14.91
C SER A 8 6.42 5.41 -13.64
N THR A 9 6.42 6.69 -13.29
CA THR A 9 5.66 7.22 -12.15
C THR A 9 4.16 6.96 -12.30
N ALA A 10 3.62 7.03 -13.52
CA ALA A 10 2.23 6.71 -13.82
C ALA A 10 1.87 5.23 -13.59
N ALA A 11 2.77 4.30 -13.91
CA ALA A 11 2.56 2.88 -13.63
C ALA A 11 2.57 2.59 -12.12
N ALA A 12 3.48 3.23 -11.37
CA ALA A 12 3.53 3.14 -9.92
C ALA A 12 2.26 3.70 -9.28
N GLN A 13 1.80 4.88 -9.71
CA GLN A 13 0.57 5.49 -9.22
C GLN A 13 -0.65 4.60 -9.47
N ASN A 14 -0.78 4.04 -10.68
CA ASN A 14 -1.86 3.11 -11.01
C ASN A 14 -1.85 1.83 -10.15
N ALA A 15 -0.67 1.31 -9.81
CA ALA A 15 -0.54 0.15 -8.93
C ALA A 15 -1.02 0.47 -7.50
N VAL A 16 -0.66 1.65 -6.97
CA VAL A 16 -1.14 2.14 -5.67
C VAL A 16 -2.65 2.34 -5.68
N THR A 17 -3.22 2.95 -6.74
CA THR A 17 -4.67 3.16 -6.84
C THR A 17 -5.47 1.85 -6.86
N LYS A 18 -4.93 0.79 -7.47
CA LYS A 18 -5.55 -0.55 -7.43
C LYS A 18 -5.57 -1.16 -6.03
N LEU A 19 -4.61 -0.79 -5.17
CA LEU A 19 -4.60 -1.17 -3.76
C LEU A 19 -5.66 -0.37 -2.97
N THR A 20 -5.84 0.91 -3.27
CA THR A 20 -6.73 1.82 -2.54
C THR A 20 -8.20 1.77 -2.96
N GLY A 21 -8.51 1.20 -4.13
CA GLY A 21 -9.88 0.98 -4.60
C GLY A 21 -10.75 0.11 -3.67
N LYS A 22 -10.16 -0.48 -2.62
CA LYS A 22 -10.84 -1.16 -1.51
C LYS A 22 -10.46 -0.55 -0.16
N ASN A 23 -10.60 0.77 0.01
CA ASN A 23 -10.51 1.41 1.32
C ASN A 23 -11.72 1.00 2.19
N VAL A 24 -11.70 -0.26 2.65
CA VAL A 24 -12.62 -0.76 3.66
C VAL A 24 -12.02 -0.33 4.98
N ASP A 25 -12.66 0.65 5.63
CA ASP A 25 -12.31 1.04 6.99
C ASP A 25 -12.63 -0.13 7.94
N LEU A 26 -11.64 -1.02 8.11
CA LEU A 26 -11.72 -2.19 8.99
C LEU A 26 -11.62 -1.77 10.46
N SER A 27 -11.02 -0.61 10.74
CA SER A 27 -10.86 -0.06 12.10
C SER A 27 -12.19 0.27 12.78
N LYS A 28 -13.26 0.49 12.01
CA LYS A 28 -14.60 0.83 12.52
C LYS A 28 -15.50 -0.37 12.81
N LYS A 29 -15.09 -1.61 12.52
CA LYS A 29 -15.92 -2.80 12.73
C LYS A 29 -15.61 -3.49 14.05
N ALA A 30 -16.15 -2.96 15.15
CA ALA A 30 -16.23 -3.72 16.39
C ALA A 30 -17.29 -4.83 16.23
N ILE A 31 -16.88 -6.08 16.39
CA ILE A 31 -17.78 -7.23 16.45
C ILE A 31 -18.42 -7.22 17.83
N SER A 32 -19.75 -7.34 17.90
CA SER A 32 -20.48 -7.52 19.14
C SER A 32 -21.40 -8.75 19.03
N PHE A 33 -21.58 -9.44 20.16
CA PHE A 33 -22.62 -10.48 20.30
C PHE A 33 -23.76 -9.93 21.15
N SER A 34 -24.98 -10.40 20.90
CA SER A 34 -26.19 -9.93 21.58
C SER A 34 -26.32 -10.45 23.03
N GLY A 35 -25.29 -10.25 23.86
CA GLY A 35 -25.36 -10.46 25.32
C GLY A 35 -25.04 -11.87 25.82
N SER A 36 -24.18 -12.64 25.14
CA SER A 36 -23.74 -13.94 25.65
C SER A 36 -22.96 -13.80 26.97
N THR A 37 -23.29 -14.63 27.97
CA THR A 37 -22.63 -14.67 29.29
C THR A 37 -21.70 -15.88 29.46
N VAL A 38 -21.64 -16.77 28.47
CA VAL A 38 -20.72 -17.92 28.46
C VAL A 38 -19.28 -17.41 28.27
N SER A 39 -18.35 -17.74 29.16
CA SER A 39 -16.99 -17.14 29.13
C SER A 39 -16.26 -17.40 27.81
N SER A 40 -16.36 -18.61 27.25
CA SER A 40 -15.71 -18.96 25.98
C SER A 40 -16.23 -18.11 24.80
N MET A 41 -17.49 -17.67 24.85
CA MET A 41 -18.05 -16.74 23.85
C MET A 41 -17.48 -15.33 24.01
N THR A 42 -17.27 -14.87 25.25
CA THR A 42 -16.63 -13.58 25.54
C THR A 42 -15.14 -13.59 25.16
N ASP A 43 -14.44 -14.69 25.42
CA ASP A 43 -13.05 -14.89 25.01
C ASP A 43 -12.95 -14.91 23.48
N GLY A 44 -13.85 -15.64 22.81
CA GLY A 44 -13.95 -15.64 21.35
C GLY A 44 -14.26 -14.25 20.76
N LEU A 45 -15.13 -13.46 21.40
CA LEU A 45 -15.41 -12.08 21.00
C LEU A 45 -14.17 -11.19 21.11
N THR A 46 -13.37 -11.38 22.18
CA THR A 46 -12.13 -10.64 22.40
C THR A 46 -11.12 -10.96 21.31
N ILE A 47 -10.89 -12.24 21.04
CA ILE A 47 -9.97 -12.71 19.98
C ILE A 47 -10.44 -12.21 18.61
N ALA A 48 -11.73 -12.29 18.30
CA ALA A 48 -12.27 -11.84 17.02
C ALA A 48 -12.01 -10.33 16.79
N ASN A 49 -12.21 -9.51 17.82
CA ASN A 49 -11.92 -8.07 17.75
C ASN A 49 -10.41 -7.79 17.65
N GLN A 50 -9.55 -8.57 18.31
CA GLN A 50 -8.09 -8.47 18.14
C GLN A 50 -7.66 -8.77 16.71
N ILE A 51 -8.17 -9.85 16.11
CA ILE A 51 -7.88 -10.22 14.72
C ILE A 51 -8.31 -9.11 13.75
N VAL A 52 -9.50 -8.52 13.94
CA VAL A 52 -9.94 -7.39 13.10
C VAL A 52 -8.97 -6.21 13.23
N GLY A 53 -8.53 -5.89 14.45
CA GLY A 53 -7.53 -4.83 14.69
C GLY A 53 -6.17 -5.11 14.04
N GLU A 54 -5.67 -6.34 14.14
CA GLU A 54 -4.39 -6.75 13.55
C GLU A 54 -4.43 -6.75 12.02
N VAL A 55 -5.52 -7.25 11.42
CA VAL A 55 -5.70 -7.23 9.96
C VAL A 55 -5.83 -5.79 9.44
N SER A 56 -6.49 -4.91 10.21
CA SER A 56 -6.55 -3.47 9.89
C SER A 56 -5.16 -2.85 9.89
N SER A 57 -4.38 -3.09 10.94
CA SER A 57 -3.00 -2.61 11.08
C SER A 57 -2.10 -3.12 9.95
N LEU A 58 -2.25 -4.39 9.56
CA LEU A 58 -1.51 -4.98 8.44
C LEU A 58 -1.85 -4.29 7.12
N ALA A 59 -3.14 -4.05 6.86
CA ALA A 59 -3.58 -3.35 5.66
C ALA A 59 -3.03 -1.92 5.59
N GLU A 60 -3.05 -1.18 6.71
CA GLU A 60 -2.45 0.16 6.82
C GLU A 60 -0.93 0.14 6.59
N CYS A 61 -0.23 -0.88 7.10
CA CYS A 61 1.21 -1.05 6.85
C CYS A 61 1.49 -1.28 5.37
N VAL A 62 0.78 -2.21 4.73
CA VAL A 62 0.94 -2.50 3.30
C VAL A 62 0.63 -1.25 2.46
N TRP A 63 -0.43 -0.51 2.82
CA TRP A 63 -0.78 0.76 2.19
C TRP A 63 0.34 1.79 2.32
N SER A 64 0.83 2.02 3.53
CA SER A 64 1.92 2.97 3.80
C SER A 64 3.20 2.63 3.03
N GLN A 65 3.48 1.35 2.79
CA GLN A 65 4.61 0.94 1.95
C GLN A 65 4.32 1.14 0.46
N ALA A 66 3.09 0.89 0.02
CA ALA A 66 2.72 1.08 -1.37
C ALA A 66 2.82 2.56 -1.80
N GLU A 67 2.47 3.51 -0.93
CA GLU A 67 2.60 4.94 -1.19
C GLU A 67 4.04 5.42 -1.42
N LYS A 68 5.05 4.61 -1.10
CA LYS A 68 6.46 4.92 -1.38
C LYS A 68 6.87 4.61 -2.82
N PHE A 69 6.15 3.73 -3.52
CA PHE A 69 6.51 3.34 -4.89
C PHE A 69 6.50 4.51 -5.90
N PRO A 70 5.52 5.45 -5.87
CA PRO A 70 5.57 6.64 -6.72
C PRO A 70 6.81 7.50 -6.50
N GLN A 71 7.23 7.71 -5.25
CA GLN A 71 8.42 8.49 -4.90
C GLN A 71 9.70 7.80 -5.40
N ILE A 72 9.77 6.47 -5.25
CA ILE A 72 10.89 5.68 -5.77
C ILE A 72 10.92 5.76 -7.31
N ALA A 73 9.77 5.65 -7.96
CA ALA A 73 9.66 5.76 -9.42
C ALA A 73 10.13 7.13 -9.92
N GLU A 74 9.75 8.21 -9.24
CA GLU A 74 10.20 9.58 -9.56
C GLU A 74 11.72 9.73 -9.43
N MET A 75 12.31 9.21 -8.34
CA MET A 75 13.76 9.22 -8.14
C MET A 75 14.50 8.43 -9.23
N MET A 76 13.98 7.26 -9.60
CA MET A 76 14.54 6.47 -10.70
C MET A 76 14.41 7.17 -12.04
N GLU A 77 13.29 7.86 -12.31
CA GLU A 77 13.06 8.61 -13.54
C GLU A 77 14.02 9.79 -13.67
N TYR A 78 14.30 10.48 -12.56
CA TYR A 78 15.32 11.51 -12.49
C TYR A 78 16.73 10.96 -12.78
N GLN A 79 17.09 9.81 -12.19
CA GLN A 79 18.37 9.15 -12.44
C GLN A 79 18.51 8.67 -13.89
N ASP A 80 17.46 8.06 -14.45
CA ASP A 80 17.40 7.59 -15.83
C ASP A 80 17.60 8.75 -16.81
N ARG A 81 16.95 9.90 -16.58
CA ARG A 81 17.16 11.13 -17.37
C ARG A 81 18.60 11.63 -17.30
N GLN A 82 19.18 11.72 -16.10
CA GLN A 82 20.57 12.17 -15.95
C GLN A 82 21.56 11.25 -16.67
N ALA A 83 21.38 9.94 -16.54
CA ALA A 83 22.20 8.96 -17.24
C ALA A 83 22.06 9.06 -18.77
N ALA A 84 20.84 9.27 -19.27
CA ALA A 84 20.59 9.47 -20.70
C ALA A 84 21.28 10.74 -21.23
N HIS A 85 21.21 11.86 -20.49
CA HIS A 85 21.91 13.10 -20.83
C HIS A 85 23.44 12.93 -20.87
N GLN A 86 24.03 12.24 -19.88
CA GLN A 86 25.48 11.99 -19.82
C GLN A 86 25.98 11.10 -20.97
N MET A 87 25.13 10.22 -21.49
CA MET A 87 25.45 9.33 -22.62
C MET A 87 25.10 9.90 -24.01
N GLY A 88 24.79 11.20 -24.11
CA GLY A 88 24.48 11.87 -25.39
C GLY A 88 23.10 11.53 -25.97
N GLY A 89 22.18 10.99 -25.16
CA GLY A 89 20.80 10.71 -25.55
C GLY A 89 19.93 11.98 -25.50
N VAL A 90 19.16 12.22 -26.56
CA VAL A 90 18.19 13.34 -26.62
C VAL A 90 16.98 13.00 -25.74
N VAL A 91 16.65 13.91 -24.82
CA VAL A 91 15.48 13.84 -23.94
C VAL A 91 14.36 14.65 -24.57
N TYR A 92 13.23 14.00 -24.88
CA TYR A 92 11.98 14.63 -25.30
C TYR A 92 10.92 14.40 -24.22
#